data_AF-A0A935D2Y9-F1
#
_entry.id   AF-A0A935D2Y9-F1
#
_cell.length_a   1.000
_cell.length_b   1.000
_cell.length_c   1.000
_cell.angle_alpha   90.00
_cell.angle_beta   90.00
_cell.angle_gamma   90.00
#
_symmetry.space_group_name_H-M   'P 1'
#
loop_
_entity.id
_entity.type
_entity.pdbx_description
1 polymer ?
#
loop_
_entity_poly.entity_id
_entity_poly.type
_entity_poly.pdbx_seq_one_letter_code
_entity_poly.pdbx_strand_id
1 'polypeptide(L)' 'MQRGTAFIFLGIGTILAGVLALKLTDMNVCWALIALGGALGCFGGISVSQRARG' A
#
# COMPACT_ATOMS: atom_id res chain seq x y z
N MET A 1 -10.19 16.05 1.47
CA MET A 1 -9.72 15.18 0.36
C MET A 1 -8.40 14.43 0.65
N GLN A 2 -7.79 14.51 1.85
CA GLN A 2 -6.36 14.20 2.01
C GLN A 2 -6.00 12.80 2.56
N ARG A 3 -6.86 12.16 3.35
CA ARG A 3 -6.50 10.90 4.04
C ARG A 3 -6.48 9.70 3.09
N GLY A 4 -7.52 9.53 2.25
CA GLY A 4 -7.63 8.36 1.38
C GLY A 4 -6.53 8.30 0.31
N THR A 5 -6.21 9.43 -0.31
CA THR A 5 -5.08 9.52 -1.26
C THR A 5 -3.73 9.29 -0.58
N ALA A 6 -3.54 9.74 0.67
CA ALA A 6 -2.32 9.45 1.42
C ALA A 6 -2.13 7.93 1.67
N PHE A 7 -3.21 7.18 1.95
CA PHE A 7 -3.13 5.72 2.09
C PHE A 7 -2.81 5.00 0.78
N ILE A 8 -3.26 5.52 -0.37
CA ILE A 8 -2.89 4.99 -1.69
C ILE A 8 -1.38 5.14 -1.92
N PHE A 9 -0.85 6.35 -1.73
CA PHE A 9 0.58 6.61 -1.89
C PHE A 9 1.44 5.84 -0.88
N LEU A 10 0.98 5.75 0.37
CA LEU A 10 1.65 4.97 1.41
C LEU A 10 1.64 3.47 1.05
N GLY A 11 0.53 2.93 0.56
CA GLY A 11 0.44 1.54 0.09
C GLY A 11 1.41 1.25 -1.04
N ILE A 12 1.44 2.10 -2.08
CA ILE A 12 2.36 1.99 -3.21
C ILE A 12 3.83 2.07 -2.75
N GLY A 13 4.16 3.04 -1.88
CA GLY A 13 5.49 3.18 -1.31
C GLY A 13 5.92 1.96 -0.50
N THR A 14 5.00 1.36 0.26
CA THR A 14 5.26 0.15 1.05
C THR A 14 5.47 -1.07 0.16
N ILE A 15 4.72 -1.20 -0.94
CA ILE A 15 4.93 -2.26 -1.94
C ILE A 15 6.32 -2.13 -2.57
N LEU A 16 6.70 -0.93 -3.01
CA LEU A 16 8.00 -0.68 -3.63
C LEU A 16 9.15 -0.97 -2.66
N ALA A 17 9.02 -0.53 -1.39
CA ALA A 17 9.99 -0.83 -0.34
C ALA A 17 10.08 -2.34 -0.06
N GLY A 18 8.94 -3.04 -0.04
CA GLY A 18 8.88 -4.49 0.12
C GLY A 18 9.56 -5.23 -1.03
N VAL A 19 9.32 -4.84 -2.28
CA VAL A 19 9.98 -5.42 -3.46
C VAL A 19 11.49 -5.17 -3.45
N LEU A 20 11.92 -3.96 -3.09
CA LEU A 20 13.34 -3.63 -2.96
C LEU A 20 14.01 -4.46 -1.87
N ALA A 21 13.37 -4.58 -0.70
CA ALA A 21 13.87 -5.41 0.40
C ALA A 21 13.93 -6.89 -0.02
N LEU A 22 12.93 -7.38 -0.75
CA LEU A 22 12.90 -8.76 -1.27
C LEU A 22 14.09 -9.01 -2.19
N LYS A 23 14.42 -8.04 -3.05
CA LYS A 23 15.57 -8.13 -3.96
C LYS A 23 16.93 -8.07 -3.26
N LEU A 24 17.02 -7.46 -2.09
CA LEU A 24 18.27 -7.31 -1.34
C LEU A 24 18.51 -8.43 -0.31
N THR A 25 17.44 -9.05 0.19
CA THR A 25 17.53 -10.00 1.31
C THR A 25 16.98 -11.38 1.02
N ASP A 26 16.20 -11.56 -0.06
CA ASP A 26 15.49 -12.80 -0.42
C ASP A 26 14.67 -13.41 0.75
N MET A 27 14.32 -12.59 1.74
CA MET A 27 13.55 -13.03 2.90
C MET A 27 12.06 -13.09 2.58
N ASN A 28 11.43 -14.24 2.86
CA ASN A 28 9.99 -14.43 2.66
C ASN A 28 9.12 -13.42 3.43
N VAL A 29 9.65 -12.78 4.49
CA VAL A 29 8.94 -11.74 5.24
C VAL A 29 8.62 -10.51 4.38
N CYS A 30 9.41 -10.24 3.34
CA CYS A 30 9.18 -9.12 2.43
C CYS A 30 7.91 -9.30 1.59
N TRP A 31 7.47 -10.54 1.33
CA TRP A 31 6.17 -10.82 0.71
C TRP A 31 5.00 -10.37 1.60
N ALA A 32 5.11 -10.57 2.92
CA ALA A 32 4.11 -10.09 3.87
C ALA A 32 4.04 -8.55 3.89
N LEU A 33 5.19 -7.88 3.74
CA LEU A 33 5.28 -6.43 3.65
C LEU A 33 4.58 -5.89 2.38
N ILE A 34 4.79 -6.56 1.24
CA ILE A 34 4.14 -6.24 -0.04
C ILE A 34 2.62 -6.42 0.10
N ALA A 35 2.16 -7.52 0.70
CA ALA A 35 0.74 -7.77 0.93
C ALA A 35 0.10 -6.70 1.82
N LEU A 36 0.79 -6.27 2.88
CA LEU A 36 0.37 -5.16 3.75
C LEU A 36 0.26 -3.83 2.99
N GLY A 37 1.23 -3.53 2.13
CA GLY A 37 1.18 -2.35 1.25
C GLY A 37 -0.02 -2.38 0.30
N GLY A 38 -0.35 -3.56 -0.25
CA GLY A 38 -1.55 -3.77 -1.06
C GLY A 38 -2.84 -3.49 -0.27
N ALA A 39 -2.97 -4.04 0.94
CA ALA A 39 -4.13 -3.82 1.80
C ALA A 39 -4.32 -2.32 2.14
N LEU A 40 -3.24 -1.62 2.47
CA LEU A 40 -3.26 -0.18 2.76
C LEU A 40 -3.66 0.65 1.52
N GLY A 41 -3.13 0.29 0.35
CA GLY A 41 -3.48 0.94 -0.92
C GLY A 41 -4.96 0.75 -1.28
N CYS A 42 -5.49 -0.48 -1.13
CA CYS A 42 -6.91 -0.79 -1.34
C CYS A 42 -7.80 -0.03 -0.36
N PHE A 43 -7.44 0.04 0.93
CA PHE A 43 -8.19 0.82 1.92
C PHE A 43 -8.23 2.31 1.54
N GLY A 44 -7.10 2.86 1.11
CA GLY A 44 -7.02 4.21 0.56
C GLY A 44 -7.96 4.41 -0.63
N GLY A 45 -7.91 3.51 -1.61
CA GLY A 45 -8.80 3.54 -2.79
C GLY A 45 -10.28 3.52 -2.41
N ILE A 46 -10.70 2.56 -1.57
CA ILE A 46 -12.08 2.42 -1.10
C ILE A 46 -12.55 3.69 -0.39
N SER A 47 -11.74 4.25 0.51
CA SER A 47 -12.10 5.47 1.24
C SER A 47 -12.24 6.70 0.34
N VAL A 48 -11.42 6.83 -0.72
CA VAL A 48 -11.57 7.87 -1.74
C VAL A 48 -12.86 7.64 -2.54
N SER A 49 -13.11 6.41 -2.99
CA SER A 49 -14.31 6.06 -3.75
C SER A 49 -15.60 6.29 -2.97
N GLN A 50 -15.62 5.98 -1.67
CA GLN A 50 -16.78 6.23 -0.80
C GLN A 50 -17.02 7.73 -0.63
N ARG A 51 -15.95 8.53 -0.46
CA ARG A 51 -16.09 9.99 -0.33
C ARG A 51 -16.45 10.69 -1.63
N ALA A 52 -16.19 10.10 -2.79
CA ALA A 52 -16.61 10.64 -4.08
C ALA A 52 -18.11 10.41 -4.37
N ARG A 53 -18.78 9.51 -3.62
CA ARG A 53 -20.20 9.16 -3.82
C ARG A 53 -21.17 9.93 -2.92
N GLY A 54 -20.68 10.60 -1.87
CA GLY A 54 -21.49 11.35 -0.91
C GLY A 54 -21.17 12.83 -0.95
#